data_AF-A0A4V1SI61-F1
#
_entry.id   AF-A0A4V1SI61-F1
#
_cell.length_a   1.000
_cell.length_b   1.000
_cell.length_c   1.000
_cell.angle_alpha   90.00
_cell.angle_beta   90.00
_cell.angle_gamma   90.00
#
_symmetry.space_group_name_H-M   'P 1'
#
loop_
_entity.id
_entity.type
_entity.pdbx_description
1 polymer ?
#
loop_
_entity_poly.entity_id
_entity_poly.type
_entity_poly.pdbx_seq_one_letter_code
_entity_poly.pdbx_strand_id
1 'polypeptide(L)'
;MTVEDAIEVLAHHVNRGLFTITHEDSWAFKFVQNVSAYTRQDKPLSTEQSRIILRVVRKNRAYLIEHGTDAEAIDALLAKPTYRNEPYPSANVPREVRHLGDNLLGFRFKRNDEISQALQALMAYRPFKLDNIWFHRDHRLWVVPITRWNLTDAMNVIRDHRFGFDEGVTEYLTACENNRGRPAEFIGDASMGIIAGQVYDCEIIAWWARNVVGGSLA
;
A
#
# COMPACT_ATOMS: atom_id res chain seq x y z
N MET A 1 1.91 31.57 -9.28
CA MET A 1 1.37 30.57 -8.34
C MET A 1 1.45 29.20 -9.00
N THR A 2 2.01 28.21 -8.33
CA THR A 2 2.04 26.80 -8.77
C THR A 2 0.86 26.01 -8.19
N VAL A 3 0.65 24.77 -8.68
CA VAL A 3 -0.38 23.86 -8.13
C VAL A 3 -0.08 23.49 -6.67
N GLU A 4 1.20 23.36 -6.30
CA GLU A 4 1.65 23.14 -4.93
C GLU A 4 1.33 24.33 -4.02
N ASP A 5 1.60 25.55 -4.48
CA ASP A 5 1.27 26.76 -3.70
C ASP A 5 -0.25 26.86 -3.47
N ALA A 6 -1.05 26.49 -4.48
CA ALA A 6 -2.52 26.54 -4.38
C ALA A 6 -3.07 25.55 -3.35
N ILE A 7 -2.53 24.32 -3.27
CA ILE A 7 -2.97 23.35 -2.25
C ILE A 7 -2.49 23.75 -0.84
N GLU A 8 -1.36 24.44 -0.73
CA GLU A 8 -0.87 25.00 0.54
C GLU A 8 -1.71 26.17 1.03
N VAL A 9 -2.13 27.07 0.14
CA VAL A 9 -3.10 28.14 0.43
C VAL A 9 -4.43 27.52 0.86
N LEU A 10 -4.97 26.57 0.10
CA LEU A 10 -6.18 25.84 0.49
C LEU A 10 -6.05 25.23 1.89
N ALA A 11 -4.92 24.57 2.20
CA ALA A 11 -4.69 23.98 3.51
C ALA A 11 -4.60 25.03 4.64
N HIS A 12 -4.04 26.20 4.38
CA HIS A 12 -4.05 27.32 5.32
C HIS A 12 -5.48 27.76 5.66
N HIS A 13 -6.34 27.93 4.65
CA HIS A 13 -7.76 28.26 4.87
C HIS A 13 -8.51 27.12 5.57
N VAL A 14 -8.23 25.85 5.21
CA VAL A 14 -8.79 24.68 5.89
C VAL A 14 -8.50 24.71 7.39
N ASN A 15 -7.25 24.96 7.79
CA ASN A 15 -6.84 24.94 9.20
C ASN A 15 -7.38 26.12 10.02
N ARG A 16 -7.83 27.21 9.37
CA ARG A 16 -8.45 28.36 10.04
C ARG A 16 -9.95 28.21 10.25
N GLY A 17 -10.52 27.04 9.94
CA GLY A 17 -11.97 26.80 10.01
C GLY A 17 -12.75 27.55 8.93
N LEU A 18 -12.05 28.04 7.90
CA LEU A 18 -12.56 28.94 6.88
C LEU A 18 -13.07 28.18 5.63
N PHE A 19 -12.89 26.86 5.57
CA PHE A 19 -13.53 25.97 4.58
C PHE A 19 -15.00 25.68 4.90
N THR A 20 -15.71 26.65 5.46
CA THR A 20 -17.15 26.63 5.71
C THR A 20 -17.87 27.38 4.61
N ILE A 21 -17.79 26.86 3.38
CA ILE A 21 -18.88 27.03 2.44
C ILE A 21 -19.37 25.61 2.12
N THR A 22 -20.46 25.23 2.78
CA THR A 22 -21.22 23.97 2.63
C THR A 22 -20.47 22.68 3.03
N HIS A 23 -20.59 22.30 4.30
CA HIS A 23 -20.15 21.01 4.85
C HIS A 23 -20.84 19.81 4.19
N GLU A 24 -20.31 19.30 3.07
CA GLU A 24 -20.64 17.94 2.62
C GLU A 24 -19.44 17.11 2.15
N ASP A 25 -18.32 17.71 1.76
CA ASP A 25 -17.18 16.95 1.20
C ASP A 25 -16.04 16.75 2.21
N SER A 26 -16.29 15.87 3.19
CA SER A 26 -15.28 15.43 4.17
C SER A 26 -14.03 14.84 3.52
N TRP A 27 -14.17 14.32 2.30
CA TRP A 27 -13.06 13.78 1.52
C TRP A 27 -12.15 14.91 1.01
N ALA A 28 -12.70 16.00 0.48
CA ALA A 28 -11.91 17.14 0.01
C ALA A 28 -11.06 17.75 1.13
N PHE A 29 -11.61 17.85 2.34
CA PHE A 29 -10.89 18.29 3.53
C PHE A 29 -9.67 17.41 3.82
N LYS A 30 -9.89 16.09 3.95
CA LYS A 30 -8.81 15.11 4.20
C LYS A 30 -7.78 15.12 3.08
N PHE A 31 -8.22 15.26 1.83
CA PHE A 31 -7.35 15.36 0.67
C PHE A 31 -6.43 16.58 0.76
N VAL A 32 -6.96 17.77 1.01
CA VAL A 32 -6.18 19.02 1.12
C VAL A 32 -5.15 18.92 2.24
N GLN A 33 -5.54 18.45 3.43
CA GLN A 33 -4.62 18.31 4.56
C GLN A 33 -3.49 17.30 4.26
N ASN A 34 -3.84 16.14 3.72
CA ASN A 34 -2.85 15.11 3.41
C ASN A 34 -1.90 15.55 2.29
N VAL A 35 -2.43 16.10 1.19
CA VAL A 35 -1.63 16.47 0.01
C VAL A 35 -0.72 17.65 0.28
N SER A 36 -1.20 18.67 1.01
CA SER A 36 -0.35 19.82 1.39
C SER A 36 0.82 19.44 2.30
N ALA A 37 0.67 18.41 3.14
CA ALA A 37 1.80 17.89 3.93
C ALA A 37 2.90 17.28 3.05
N TYR A 38 2.55 16.67 1.90
CA TYR A 38 3.53 16.16 0.94
C TYR A 38 4.21 17.26 0.15
N THR A 39 3.47 18.28 -0.31
CA THR A 39 4.06 19.38 -1.10
C THR A 39 5.04 20.21 -0.28
N ARG A 40 4.77 20.40 1.02
CA ARG A 40 5.71 21.04 1.96
C ARG A 40 7.02 20.27 2.17
N GLN A 41 7.05 18.99 1.79
CA GLN A 41 8.26 18.16 1.81
C GLN A 41 8.92 18.10 0.41
N ASP A 42 8.55 19.00 -0.50
CA ASP A 42 9.00 19.08 -1.90
C ASP A 42 8.83 17.77 -2.68
N LYS A 43 7.84 16.95 -2.31
CA LYS A 43 7.51 15.73 -3.05
C LYS A 43 6.70 16.08 -4.30
N PRO A 44 7.00 15.48 -5.47
CA PRO A 44 6.24 15.73 -6.68
C PRO A 44 4.80 15.22 -6.53
N LEU A 45 3.86 15.92 -7.15
CA LEU A 45 2.46 15.52 -7.21
C LEU A 45 2.24 14.48 -8.31
N SER A 46 1.28 13.57 -8.12
CA SER A 46 0.81 12.76 -9.26
C SER A 46 -0.09 13.60 -10.18
N THR A 47 -0.23 13.17 -11.44
CA THR A 47 -1.14 13.81 -12.42
C THR A 47 -2.57 13.89 -11.90
N GLU A 48 -3.05 12.87 -11.17
CA GLU A 48 -4.39 12.90 -10.60
C GLU A 48 -4.52 13.78 -9.36
N GLN A 49 -3.52 13.82 -8.50
CA GLN A 49 -3.52 14.77 -7.39
C GLN A 49 -3.57 16.20 -7.91
N SER A 50 -2.76 16.50 -8.92
CA SER A 50 -2.75 17.80 -9.61
C SER A 50 -4.12 18.15 -10.18
N ARG A 51 -4.77 17.21 -10.86
CA ARG A 51 -6.12 17.42 -11.42
C ARG A 51 -7.17 17.67 -10.34
N ILE A 52 -7.11 16.93 -9.24
CA ILE A 52 -8.02 17.10 -8.10
C ILE A 52 -7.80 18.48 -7.47
N ILE A 53 -6.54 18.89 -7.22
CA ILE A 53 -6.22 20.21 -6.66
C ILE A 53 -6.84 21.31 -7.52
N LEU A 54 -6.59 21.30 -8.83
CA LEU A 54 -7.14 22.30 -9.75
C LEU A 54 -8.68 22.33 -9.73
N ARG A 55 -9.34 21.17 -9.60
CA ARG A 55 -10.80 21.09 -9.46
C ARG A 55 -11.28 21.72 -8.15
N VAL A 56 -10.58 21.45 -7.04
CA VAL A 56 -10.89 22.04 -5.73
C VAL A 56 -10.66 23.55 -5.75
N VAL A 57 -9.56 24.03 -6.32
CA VAL A 57 -9.29 25.47 -6.49
C VAL A 57 -10.39 26.13 -7.31
N ARG A 58 -10.77 25.54 -8.45
CA ARG A 58 -11.84 26.06 -9.32
C ARG A 58 -13.17 26.18 -8.57
N LYS A 59 -13.55 25.15 -7.80
CA LYS A 59 -14.79 25.16 -7.01
C LYS A 59 -14.77 26.22 -5.92
N ASN A 60 -13.61 26.50 -5.34
CA ASN A 60 -13.45 27.46 -4.23
C ASN A 60 -12.88 28.82 -4.68
N ARG A 61 -12.86 29.12 -5.98
CA ARG A 61 -12.24 30.32 -6.54
C ARG A 61 -12.78 31.61 -5.91
N ALA A 62 -14.11 31.78 -5.90
CA ALA A 62 -14.73 32.99 -5.37
C ALA A 62 -14.35 33.24 -3.90
N TYR A 63 -14.36 32.17 -3.12
CA TYR A 63 -13.96 32.19 -1.72
C TYR A 63 -12.50 32.60 -1.52
N LEU A 64 -11.58 31.99 -2.27
CA LEU A 64 -10.15 32.29 -2.19
C LEU A 64 -9.86 33.77 -2.50
N ILE A 65 -10.55 34.33 -3.50
CA ILE A 65 -10.42 35.74 -3.89
C ILE A 65 -10.95 36.66 -2.80
N GLU A 66 -12.15 36.38 -2.27
CA GLU A 66 -12.75 37.14 -1.16
C GLU A 66 -11.83 37.18 0.06
N HIS A 67 -11.05 36.12 0.28
CA HIS A 67 -10.15 35.98 1.41
C HIS A 67 -8.68 36.32 1.11
N GLY A 68 -8.44 37.14 0.08
CA GLY A 68 -7.15 37.80 -0.15
C GLY A 68 -6.18 37.04 -1.04
N THR A 69 -6.61 35.96 -1.72
CA THR A 69 -5.81 35.35 -2.79
C THR A 69 -5.96 36.17 -4.07
N ASP A 70 -4.84 36.49 -4.72
CA ASP A 70 -4.86 37.24 -5.98
C ASP A 70 -5.67 36.51 -7.07
N ALA A 71 -6.63 37.23 -7.66
CA ALA A 71 -7.52 36.70 -8.68
C ALA A 71 -6.77 36.38 -9.98
N GLU A 72 -5.81 37.22 -10.37
CA GLU A 72 -5.01 37.00 -11.58
C GLU A 72 -4.15 35.75 -11.44
N ALA A 73 -3.53 35.55 -10.27
CA ALA A 73 -2.77 34.35 -9.98
C ALA A 73 -3.61 33.06 -10.04
N ILE A 74 -4.85 33.07 -9.52
CA ILE A 74 -5.76 31.91 -9.60
C ILE A 74 -6.18 31.65 -11.05
N ASP A 75 -6.54 32.69 -11.79
CA ASP A 75 -7.00 32.55 -13.18
C ASP A 75 -5.88 32.05 -14.09
N ALA A 76 -4.66 32.57 -13.92
CA ALA A 76 -3.48 32.10 -14.62
C ALA A 76 -3.20 30.62 -14.32
N LEU A 77 -3.29 30.21 -13.05
CA LEU A 77 -3.11 28.81 -12.64
C LEU A 77 -4.16 27.88 -13.28
N LEU A 78 -5.43 28.29 -13.29
CA LEU A 78 -6.53 27.49 -13.84
C LEU A 78 -6.49 27.41 -15.37
N ALA A 79 -5.98 28.43 -16.04
CA ALA A 79 -5.83 28.46 -17.49
C ALA A 79 -4.59 27.70 -17.97
N LYS A 80 -3.45 27.88 -17.28
CA LYS A 80 -2.17 27.23 -17.60
C LYS A 80 -1.47 26.79 -16.31
N PRO A 81 -1.75 25.55 -15.84
CA PRO A 81 -1.14 25.03 -14.63
C PRO A 81 0.39 25.03 -14.71
N THR A 82 1.03 25.56 -13.68
CA THR A 82 2.48 25.50 -13.48
C THR A 82 2.75 24.71 -12.20
N TYR A 83 3.90 24.04 -12.16
CA TYR A 83 4.24 23.12 -11.09
C TYR A 83 5.62 23.45 -10.55
N ARG A 84 5.82 23.29 -9.24
CA ARG A 84 7.16 23.37 -8.63
C ARG A 84 8.01 22.18 -9.08
N ASN A 85 7.41 21.00 -9.12
CA ASN A 85 8.01 19.77 -9.62
C ASN A 85 7.12 19.14 -10.69
N GLU A 86 7.71 18.58 -11.75
CA GLU A 86 6.94 17.97 -12.82
C GLU A 86 6.05 16.82 -12.28
N PRO A 87 4.73 16.81 -12.55
CA PRO A 87 3.86 15.78 -12.04
C PRO A 87 4.18 14.41 -12.62
N TYR A 88 4.25 13.38 -11.77
CA TYR A 88 4.47 12.03 -12.25
C TYR A 88 3.13 11.37 -12.65
N PRO A 89 3.11 10.51 -13.68
CA PRO A 89 1.89 9.80 -14.07
C PRO A 89 1.32 9.01 -12.90
N SER A 90 0.02 9.20 -12.60
CA SER A 90 -0.69 8.35 -11.65
C SER A 90 -0.74 6.92 -12.21
N ALA A 91 0.21 6.07 -11.80
CA ALA A 91 0.15 4.65 -12.10
C ALA A 91 -1.12 4.07 -11.48
N ASN A 92 -1.97 3.43 -12.28
CA ASN A 92 -3.04 2.59 -11.76
C ASN A 92 -2.36 1.37 -11.11
N VAL A 93 -2.13 1.43 -9.80
CA VAL A 93 -1.54 0.31 -9.07
C VAL A 93 -2.66 -0.69 -8.81
N PRO A 94 -2.68 -1.86 -9.49
CA PRO A 94 -3.71 -2.85 -9.24
C PRO A 94 -3.64 -3.31 -7.79
N ARG A 95 -4.79 -3.67 -7.21
CA ARG A 95 -4.84 -4.43 -5.97
C ARG A 95 -4.59 -5.88 -6.34
N GLU A 96 -3.35 -6.32 -6.23
CA GLU A 96 -2.95 -7.69 -6.55
C GLU A 96 -2.18 -8.32 -5.39
N VAL A 97 -2.35 -9.63 -5.23
CA VAL A 97 -1.54 -10.48 -4.37
C VAL A 97 -0.83 -11.50 -5.25
N ARG A 98 0.45 -11.74 -4.94
CA ARG A 98 1.28 -12.74 -5.62
C ARG A 98 1.99 -13.62 -4.60
N HIS A 99 2.14 -14.89 -4.92
CA HIS A 99 3.00 -15.79 -4.18
C HIS A 99 4.46 -15.52 -4.57
N LEU A 100 5.31 -15.25 -3.58
CA LEU A 100 6.72 -14.92 -3.80
C LEU A 100 7.67 -16.10 -3.51
N GLY A 101 7.12 -17.27 -3.16
CA GLY A 101 7.87 -18.39 -2.58
C GLY A 101 8.06 -18.24 -1.07
N ASP A 102 8.66 -19.23 -0.42
CA ASP A 102 9.08 -19.16 1.00
C ASP A 102 7.97 -18.81 2.00
N ASN A 103 6.73 -19.22 1.73
CA ASN A 103 5.54 -18.81 2.49
C ASN A 103 5.32 -17.30 2.51
N LEU A 104 5.74 -16.58 1.46
CA LEU A 104 5.59 -15.13 1.36
C LEU A 104 4.51 -14.77 0.35
N LEU A 105 3.61 -13.88 0.76
CA LEU A 105 2.68 -13.19 -0.13
C LEU A 105 3.07 -11.73 -0.31
N GLY A 106 3.12 -11.28 -1.56
CA GLY A 106 3.34 -9.88 -1.93
C GLY A 106 2.02 -9.18 -2.19
N PHE A 107 1.66 -8.21 -1.35
CA PHE A 107 0.47 -7.37 -1.50
C PHE A 107 0.84 -6.04 -2.16
N ARG A 108 0.32 -5.81 -3.36
CA ARG A 108 0.50 -4.56 -4.09
C ARG A 108 -0.81 -3.81 -4.17
N PHE A 109 -0.82 -2.55 -3.76
CA PHE A 109 -1.99 -1.69 -3.81
C PHE A 109 -1.57 -0.21 -3.73
N LYS A 110 -2.42 0.69 -4.25
CA LYS A 110 -2.27 2.13 -3.99
C LYS A 110 -2.47 2.38 -2.50
N ARG A 111 -1.66 3.27 -1.91
CA ARG A 111 -1.71 3.60 -0.47
C ARG A 111 -3.15 3.66 0.05
N ASN A 112 -3.42 2.80 1.01
CA ASN A 112 -4.65 2.71 1.75
C ASN A 112 -4.28 2.38 3.20
N ASP A 113 -4.61 3.29 4.11
CA ASP A 113 -4.19 3.16 5.52
C ASP A 113 -4.95 2.03 6.22
N GLU A 114 -6.20 1.75 5.86
CA GLU A 114 -6.99 0.63 6.39
C GLU A 114 -6.37 -0.72 6.01
N ILE A 115 -6.01 -0.89 4.74
CA ILE A 115 -5.33 -2.11 4.27
C ILE A 115 -3.97 -2.26 4.95
N SER A 116 -3.21 -1.16 5.08
CA SER A 116 -1.89 -1.20 5.71
C SER A 116 -1.98 -1.61 7.18
N GLN A 117 -2.99 -1.10 7.92
CA GLN A 117 -3.27 -1.51 9.29
C GLN A 117 -3.71 -2.96 9.38
N ALA A 118 -4.58 -3.41 8.47
CA ALA A 118 -5.04 -4.81 8.42
C ALA A 118 -3.86 -5.77 8.18
N LEU A 119 -2.94 -5.43 7.26
CA LEU A 119 -1.73 -6.20 7.02
C LEU A 119 -0.81 -6.22 8.24
N GLN A 120 -0.59 -5.07 8.89
CA GLN A 120 0.24 -5.00 10.10
C GLN A 120 -0.38 -5.78 11.28
N ALA A 121 -1.71 -5.86 11.38
CA ALA A 121 -2.40 -6.62 12.40
C ALA A 121 -2.15 -8.14 12.27
N LEU A 122 -1.75 -8.64 11.09
CA LEU A 122 -1.34 -10.03 10.88
C LEU A 122 -0.08 -10.42 11.68
N MET A 123 0.63 -9.44 12.27
CA MET A 123 1.75 -9.69 13.18
C MET A 123 1.36 -9.84 14.66
N ALA A 124 0.11 -9.54 15.05
CA ALA A 124 -0.27 -9.37 16.45
C ALA A 124 -0.17 -10.67 17.30
N TYR A 125 -0.22 -11.85 16.67
CA TYR A 125 -0.15 -13.13 17.36
C TYR A 125 1.00 -13.99 16.82
N ARG A 126 2.22 -13.82 17.38
CA ARG A 126 3.35 -14.71 17.07
C ARG A 126 4.21 -15.04 18.29
N PRO A 127 4.49 -16.33 18.56
CA PRO A 127 5.46 -16.74 19.58
C PRO A 127 6.93 -16.58 19.13
N PHE A 128 7.20 -16.36 17.84
CA PHE A 128 8.55 -16.24 17.29
C PHE A 128 8.70 -14.98 16.42
N LYS A 129 9.88 -14.35 16.46
CA LYS A 129 10.22 -13.07 15.79
C LYS A 129 10.89 -13.26 14.42
N LEU A 130 10.86 -14.46 13.83
CA LEU A 130 11.70 -14.75 12.66
C LEU A 130 11.11 -14.16 11.36
N ASP A 131 9.80 -13.94 11.31
CA ASP A 131 9.09 -13.42 10.15
C ASP A 131 8.45 -12.04 10.41
N ASN A 132 9.12 -10.96 9.97
CA ASN A 132 8.53 -9.62 9.98
C ASN A 132 7.75 -9.37 8.69
N ILE A 133 6.68 -8.56 8.77
CA ILE A 133 6.06 -7.95 7.59
C ILE A 133 6.87 -6.70 7.22
N TRP A 134 7.20 -6.52 5.95
CA TRP A 134 7.95 -5.34 5.51
C TRP A 134 7.43 -4.77 4.19
N PHE A 135 7.73 -3.49 3.95
CA PHE A 135 7.42 -2.85 2.69
C PHE A 135 8.67 -2.80 1.80
N HIS A 136 8.63 -3.51 0.67
CA HIS A 136 9.69 -3.47 -0.34
C HIS A 136 9.55 -2.20 -1.19
N ARG A 137 10.45 -1.24 -1.01
CA ARG A 137 10.35 0.10 -1.63
C ARG A 137 10.42 0.06 -3.15
N ASP A 138 11.35 -0.70 -3.72
CA ASP A 138 11.58 -0.71 -5.17
C ASP A 138 10.40 -1.31 -5.95
N HIS A 139 9.84 -2.41 -5.43
CA HIS A 139 8.67 -3.06 -6.01
C HIS A 139 7.33 -2.52 -5.50
N ARG A 140 7.35 -1.59 -4.53
CA ARG A 140 6.18 -0.95 -3.91
C ARG A 140 5.12 -1.96 -3.45
N LEU A 141 5.54 -3.01 -2.75
CA LEU A 141 4.69 -4.07 -2.26
C LEU A 141 4.96 -4.34 -0.77
N TRP A 142 3.93 -4.78 -0.07
CA TRP A 142 4.04 -5.33 1.27
C TRP A 142 4.34 -6.82 1.16
N VAL A 143 5.45 -7.27 1.76
CA VAL A 143 5.76 -8.69 1.86
C VAL A 143 5.25 -9.19 3.21
N VAL A 144 4.40 -10.21 3.15
CA VAL A 144 3.72 -10.78 4.30
C VAL A 144 4.06 -12.26 4.38
N PRO A 145 4.80 -12.68 5.42
CA PRO A 145 4.99 -14.08 5.73
C PRO A 145 3.68 -14.70 6.22
N ILE A 146 3.29 -15.80 5.58
CA ILE A 146 2.12 -16.59 5.90
C ILE A 146 2.54 -17.78 6.75
N THR A 147 1.74 -18.00 7.79
CA THR A 147 1.95 -19.02 8.81
C THR A 147 0.59 -19.63 9.15
N ARG A 148 0.59 -20.75 9.87
CA ARG A 148 -0.65 -21.35 10.40
C ARG A 148 -1.52 -20.38 11.19
N TRP A 149 -0.91 -19.36 11.81
CA TRP A 149 -1.58 -18.45 12.74
C TRP A 149 -2.27 -17.29 12.04
N ASN A 150 -1.77 -16.86 10.88
CA ASN A 150 -2.30 -15.71 10.16
C ASN A 150 -2.87 -16.06 8.77
N LEU A 151 -2.87 -17.34 8.37
CA LEU A 151 -3.42 -17.79 7.08
C LEU A 151 -4.88 -17.33 6.88
N THR A 152 -5.75 -17.59 7.86
CA THR A 152 -7.17 -17.20 7.80
C THR A 152 -7.34 -15.69 7.71
N ASP A 153 -6.59 -14.94 8.51
CA ASP A 153 -6.66 -13.48 8.51
C ASP A 153 -6.12 -12.88 7.20
N ALA A 154 -5.05 -13.45 6.65
CA ALA A 154 -4.53 -13.05 5.35
C ALA A 154 -5.56 -13.31 4.23
N MET A 155 -6.25 -14.45 4.25
CA MET A 155 -7.35 -14.75 3.33
C MET A 155 -8.52 -13.77 3.50
N ASN A 156 -8.86 -13.39 4.73
CA ASN A 156 -9.88 -12.38 5.01
C ASN A 156 -9.47 -11.02 4.44
N VAL A 157 -8.21 -10.58 4.62
CA VAL A 157 -7.70 -9.33 4.02
C VAL A 157 -7.81 -9.35 2.49
N ILE A 158 -7.43 -10.46 1.85
CA ILE A 158 -7.55 -10.63 0.38
C ILE A 158 -9.01 -10.45 -0.06
N ARG A 159 -9.94 -11.15 0.60
CA ARG A 159 -11.38 -11.11 0.29
C ARG A 159 -11.98 -9.74 0.55
N ASP A 160 -11.81 -9.21 1.76
CA ASP A 160 -12.52 -8.03 2.26
C ASP A 160 -12.07 -6.76 1.51
N HIS A 161 -10.80 -6.70 1.09
CA HIS A 161 -10.27 -5.60 0.28
C HIS A 161 -10.25 -5.85 -1.23
N ARG A 162 -10.80 -6.99 -1.67
CA ARG A 162 -10.98 -7.40 -3.07
C ARG A 162 -9.66 -7.38 -3.86
N PHE A 163 -8.64 -8.01 -3.31
CA PHE A 163 -7.39 -8.23 -4.05
C PHE A 163 -7.61 -9.24 -5.18
N GLY A 164 -7.11 -8.94 -6.37
CA GLY A 164 -6.94 -9.94 -7.43
C GLY A 164 -5.74 -10.83 -7.10
N PHE A 165 -5.80 -12.10 -7.46
CA PHE A 165 -4.72 -13.05 -7.28
C PHE A 165 -4.76 -14.09 -8.40
N ASP A 166 -3.62 -14.72 -8.67
CA ASP A 166 -3.46 -15.71 -9.73
C ASP A 166 -3.64 -17.15 -9.19
N GLU A 167 -3.49 -18.11 -10.10
CA GLU A 167 -3.56 -19.54 -9.79
C GLU A 167 -2.49 -19.94 -8.76
N GLY A 168 -1.28 -19.39 -8.85
CA GLY A 168 -0.20 -19.69 -7.91
C GLY A 168 -0.52 -19.31 -6.46
N VAL A 169 -1.18 -18.17 -6.24
CA VAL A 169 -1.69 -17.82 -4.90
C VAL A 169 -2.78 -18.79 -4.45
N THR A 170 -3.67 -19.20 -5.36
CA THR A 170 -4.76 -20.13 -5.07
C THR A 170 -4.22 -21.50 -4.66
N GLU A 171 -3.28 -22.04 -5.43
CA GLU A 171 -2.58 -23.30 -5.13
C GLU A 171 -1.86 -23.24 -3.79
N TYR A 172 -1.11 -22.16 -3.55
CA TYR A 172 -0.38 -21.96 -2.29
C TYR A 172 -1.32 -21.93 -1.07
N LEU A 173 -2.34 -21.08 -1.10
CA LEU A 173 -3.29 -20.96 0.02
C LEU A 173 -4.06 -22.26 0.26
N THR A 174 -4.43 -22.96 -0.82
CA THR A 174 -5.09 -24.28 -0.74
C THR A 174 -4.15 -25.33 -0.13
N ALA A 175 -2.87 -25.32 -0.52
CA ALA A 175 -1.86 -26.23 0.04
C ALA A 175 -1.63 -25.97 1.54
N CYS A 176 -1.55 -24.70 1.96
CA CYS A 176 -1.46 -24.34 3.37
C CYS A 176 -2.70 -24.79 4.16
N GLU A 177 -3.91 -24.54 3.65
CA GLU A 177 -5.16 -24.93 4.33
C GLU A 177 -5.26 -26.45 4.48
N ASN A 178 -4.96 -27.21 3.42
CA ASN A 178 -5.01 -28.68 3.42
C ASN A 178 -3.97 -29.33 4.36
N ASN A 179 -2.86 -28.65 4.60
CA ASN A 179 -1.78 -29.13 5.46
C ASN A 179 -1.75 -28.46 6.84
N ARG A 180 -2.77 -27.66 7.17
CA ARG A 180 -2.86 -27.01 8.48
C ARG A 180 -2.81 -28.05 9.60
N GLY A 181 -1.84 -27.88 10.50
CA GLY A 181 -1.66 -28.75 11.66
C GLY A 181 -0.99 -30.10 11.37
N ARG A 182 -0.60 -30.37 10.12
CA ARG A 182 0.18 -31.57 9.76
C ARG A 182 1.68 -31.35 10.02
N PRO A 183 2.43 -32.40 10.41
CA PRO A 183 3.89 -32.32 10.48
C PRO A 183 4.49 -32.12 9.09
N ALA A 184 5.69 -31.52 9.04
CA ALA A 184 6.44 -31.42 7.80
C ALA A 184 6.85 -32.82 7.31
N GLU A 185 6.76 -33.05 6.00
CA GLU A 185 7.12 -34.32 5.39
C GLU A 185 8.45 -34.19 4.64
N PHE A 186 9.33 -35.18 4.79
CA PHE A 186 10.64 -35.20 4.14
C PHE A 186 10.82 -36.54 3.45
N ILE A 187 11.22 -36.49 2.18
CA ILE A 187 11.50 -37.66 1.36
C ILE A 187 12.95 -37.53 0.88
N GLY A 188 13.76 -38.52 1.19
CA GLY A 188 15.12 -38.62 0.66
C GLY A 188 15.12 -39.18 -0.76
N ASP A 189 15.79 -38.49 -1.67
CA ASP A 189 16.16 -39.04 -2.98
C ASP A 189 17.63 -39.46 -2.95
N ALA A 190 17.84 -40.78 -2.79
CA ALA A 190 19.17 -41.37 -2.74
C ALA A 190 19.94 -41.25 -4.07
N SER A 191 19.25 -41.03 -5.19
CA SER A 191 19.87 -40.93 -6.53
C SER A 191 20.44 -39.53 -6.79
N MET A 192 19.78 -38.50 -6.27
CA MET A 192 20.21 -37.10 -6.36
C MET A 192 20.99 -36.63 -5.12
N GLY A 193 20.98 -37.41 -4.02
CA GLY A 193 21.62 -37.02 -2.76
C GLY A 193 20.92 -35.84 -2.08
N ILE A 194 19.63 -35.63 -2.37
CA ILE A 194 18.84 -34.50 -1.85
C ILE A 194 17.73 -35.01 -0.91
N ILE A 195 17.31 -34.15 0.01
CA ILE A 195 16.10 -34.37 0.81
C ILE A 195 15.07 -33.36 0.35
N ALA A 196 14.02 -33.83 -0.31
CA ALA A 196 12.87 -33.02 -0.66
C ALA A 196 11.95 -32.91 0.56
N GLY A 197 11.70 -31.69 1.02
CA GLY A 197 10.85 -31.42 2.17
C GLY A 197 9.63 -30.59 1.80
N GLN A 198 8.45 -31.04 2.17
CA GLN A 198 7.24 -30.22 2.17
C GLN A 198 7.05 -29.63 3.57
N VAL A 199 7.42 -28.36 3.71
CA VAL A 199 7.33 -27.62 4.98
C VAL A 199 6.20 -26.60 4.89
N TYR A 200 4.98 -27.07 5.13
CA TYR A 200 3.81 -26.19 5.25
C TYR A 200 3.76 -25.58 6.66
N ASP A 201 3.55 -24.27 6.73
CA ASP A 201 3.19 -23.55 7.95
C ASP A 201 4.10 -23.80 9.19
N CYS A 202 5.38 -24.12 8.98
CA CYS A 202 6.36 -24.35 10.04
C CYS A 202 7.63 -23.50 9.83
N GLU A 203 7.56 -22.27 10.32
CA GLU A 203 8.60 -21.23 10.22
C GLU A 203 9.98 -21.70 10.73
N ILE A 204 10.01 -22.44 11.85
CA ILE A 204 11.26 -22.95 12.43
C ILE A 204 11.93 -23.96 11.49
N ILE A 205 11.16 -24.89 10.94
CA ILE A 205 11.69 -25.93 10.04
C ILE A 205 12.09 -25.30 8.71
N ALA A 206 11.30 -24.37 8.18
CA ALA A 206 11.63 -23.64 6.95
C ALA A 206 12.90 -22.78 7.13
N TRP A 207 13.08 -22.17 8.30
CA TRP A 207 14.30 -21.45 8.65
C TRP A 207 15.49 -22.38 8.76
N TRP A 208 15.34 -23.52 9.43
CA TRP A 208 16.42 -24.50 9.62
C TRP A 208 16.85 -25.13 8.29
N ALA A 209 15.90 -25.52 7.44
CA ALA A 209 16.16 -26.07 6.11
C ALA A 209 16.99 -25.08 5.24
N ARG A 210 16.64 -23.79 5.26
CA ARG A 210 17.37 -22.75 4.51
C ARG A 210 18.74 -22.45 5.10
N ASN A 211 18.80 -22.15 6.39
CA ASN A 211 19.97 -21.50 6.99
C ASN A 211 20.99 -22.48 7.58
N VAL A 212 20.58 -23.72 7.87
CA VAL A 212 21.44 -24.72 8.51
C VAL A 212 21.77 -25.85 7.55
N VAL A 213 20.77 -26.37 6.83
CA VAL A 213 20.96 -27.50 5.91
C VAL A 213 21.42 -27.05 4.51
N GLY A 214 21.36 -25.74 4.22
CA GLY A 214 21.74 -25.18 2.92
C GLY A 214 20.77 -25.54 1.79
N GLY A 215 19.53 -25.90 2.12
CA GLY A 215 18.51 -26.25 1.14
C GLY A 215 17.98 -25.02 0.39
N SER A 216 17.68 -25.20 -0.90
CA SER A 216 16.92 -24.24 -1.70
C SER A 216 15.43 -24.64 -1.70
N LEU A 217 14.55 -23.70 -1.33
CA LEU A 217 13.11 -23.89 -1.45
C LEU A 217 12.69 -23.47 -2.87
N ALA A 218 11.92 -24.33 -3.54
CA ALA A 218 11.40 -24.13 -4.90
C ALA A 218 9.92 -23.76 -4.86
#